data_AF-A0A800A426-F1
#
_entry.id   AF-A0A800A426-F1
#
_cell.length_a   1.000
_cell.length_b   1.000
_cell.length_c   1.000
_cell.angle_alpha   90.00
_cell.angle_beta   90.00
_cell.angle_gamma   90.00
#
_symmetry.space_group_name_H-M   'P 1'
#
loop_
_entity.id
_entity.type
_entity.pdbx_description
1 polymer ?
#
loop_
_entity_poly.entity_id
_entity_poly.type
_entity_poly.pdbx_seq_one_letter_code
_entity_poly.pdbx_strand_id
1 'polypeptide(L)'
;MITGKSHSQDPSDGATEPQVLPGHHLRLGVDKPLALDCGMKISDFPVSYQAYGELNEDKSNAILVCHALTGDQFLAEPHPLTGKEGWWENMVGPGKAIDTGRYFVICVNILGGCMGTIGPRDINPETGTPWGLDFPVITI
;
A
#
# COMPACT_ATOMS: atom_id res chain seq x y z
N MET A 1 44.94 -10.02 -27.89
CA MET A 1 43.95 -11.05 -27.56
C MET A 1 43.31 -10.65 -26.24
N ILE A 2 42.09 -10.12 -26.28
CA ILE A 2 41.33 -9.68 -25.10
C ILE A 2 40.23 -10.73 -24.93
N THR A 3 40.32 -11.56 -23.90
CA THR A 3 39.27 -12.54 -23.58
C THR A 3 38.15 -11.83 -22.84
N GLY A 4 37.02 -11.61 -23.53
CA GLY A 4 35.80 -11.10 -22.94
C GLY A 4 35.20 -12.12 -21.97
N LYS A 5 34.90 -11.70 -20.74
CA LYS A 5 33.99 -12.43 -19.86
C LYS A 5 32.57 -12.06 -20.26
N SER A 6 31.84 -13.02 -20.81
CA SER A 6 30.38 -12.95 -20.94
C SER A 6 29.76 -12.99 -19.55
N HIS A 7 29.08 -11.92 -19.14
CA HIS A 7 28.08 -11.99 -18.08
C HIS A 7 26.76 -12.38 -18.72
N SER A 8 26.42 -13.67 -18.61
CA SER A 8 25.06 -14.15 -18.78
C SER A 8 24.24 -13.62 -17.60
N GLN A 9 23.37 -12.67 -17.84
CA GLN A 9 22.28 -12.36 -16.91
C GLN A 9 21.22 -13.46 -17.08
N ASP A 10 21.07 -14.30 -16.07
CA ASP A 10 19.96 -15.23 -15.98
C ASP A 10 18.66 -14.43 -15.75
N PRO A 11 17.55 -14.68 -16.50
CA PRO A 11 16.30 -13.96 -16.35
C PRO A 11 15.50 -14.32 -15.07
N SER A 12 16.07 -15.09 -14.14
CA SER A 12 15.35 -15.69 -13.01
C SER A 12 15.40 -14.92 -11.69
N ASP A 13 16.04 -13.75 -11.62
CA ASP A 13 16.23 -12.99 -10.37
C ASP A 13 14.99 -12.19 -9.89
N GLY A 14 13.82 -12.38 -10.50
CA GLY A 14 12.66 -11.51 -10.29
C GLY A 14 11.65 -11.93 -9.20
N ALA A 15 11.76 -13.14 -8.63
CA ALA A 15 10.82 -13.58 -7.60
C ALA A 15 11.45 -13.39 -6.20
N THR A 16 11.52 -12.14 -5.74
CA THR A 16 11.80 -11.86 -4.34
C THR A 16 10.73 -12.53 -3.47
N GLU A 17 11.15 -13.27 -2.45
CA GLU A 17 10.24 -13.81 -1.42
C GLU A 17 9.27 -12.71 -0.94
N PRO A 18 8.04 -13.05 -0.51
CA PRO A 18 7.06 -12.07 -0.08
C PRO A 18 7.64 -11.20 1.04
N GLN A 19 8.02 -9.97 0.69
CA GLN A 19 8.58 -9.04 1.66
C GLN A 19 7.43 -8.63 2.59
N VAL A 20 7.51 -9.04 3.86
CA VAL A 20 6.57 -8.56 4.88
C VAL A 20 6.84 -7.07 5.09
N LEU A 21 5.97 -6.24 4.54
CA LEU A 21 6.08 -4.78 4.69
C LEU A 21 5.49 -4.34 6.04
N PRO A 22 6.02 -3.27 6.64
CA PRO A 22 5.52 -2.74 7.91
C PRO A 22 4.14 -2.09 7.77
N GLY A 23 3.51 -1.81 8.91
CA GLY A 23 2.18 -1.20 9.02
C GLY A 23 1.07 -2.23 9.27
N HIS A 24 -0.16 -1.75 9.40
CA HIS A 24 -1.33 -2.61 9.51
C HIS A 24 -1.76 -3.13 8.14
N HIS A 25 -2.17 -4.40 8.11
CA HIS A 25 -2.61 -5.08 6.91
C HIS A 25 -3.92 -5.78 7.18
N LEU A 26 -4.81 -5.75 6.18
CA LEU A 26 -6.03 -6.55 6.16
C LEU A 26 -6.24 -7.10 4.75
N ARG A 27 -7.07 -8.13 4.62
CA ARG A 27 -7.44 -8.68 3.31
C ARG A 27 -8.87 -8.28 2.98
N LEU A 28 -9.06 -7.68 1.81
CA LEU A 28 -10.37 -7.35 1.27
C LEU A 28 -10.72 -8.26 0.09
N GLY A 29 -11.99 -8.27 -0.28
CA GLY A 29 -12.46 -9.05 -1.42
C GLY A 29 -12.53 -10.56 -1.17
N VAL A 30 -12.49 -10.99 0.09
CA VAL A 30 -12.52 -12.42 0.50
C VAL A 30 -13.88 -13.04 0.20
N ASP A 31 -14.95 -12.44 0.71
CA ASP A 31 -16.32 -12.96 0.52
C ASP A 31 -16.90 -12.58 -0.84
N LYS A 32 -16.57 -11.38 -1.32
CA LYS A 32 -17.06 -10.83 -2.58
C LYS A 32 -15.93 -10.06 -3.28
N PRO A 33 -15.58 -10.41 -4.53
CA PRO A 33 -14.54 -9.70 -5.27
C PRO A 33 -14.87 -8.21 -5.45
N LEU A 34 -13.84 -7.37 -5.42
CA LEU A 34 -13.94 -5.96 -5.79
C LEU A 34 -14.09 -5.86 -7.31
N ALA A 35 -15.19 -5.27 -7.79
CA ALA A 35 -15.35 -4.94 -9.20
C ALA A 35 -14.62 -3.62 -9.50
N LEU A 36 -13.78 -3.64 -10.52
CA LEU A 36 -13.03 -2.49 -11.00
C LEU A 36 -13.75 -1.84 -12.18
N ASP A 37 -13.52 -0.54 -12.38
CA ASP A 37 -14.11 0.22 -13.49
C ASP A 37 -13.68 -0.29 -14.88
N CYS A 38 -12.51 -0.95 -14.97
CA CYS A 38 -12.06 -1.62 -16.19
C CYS A 38 -12.82 -2.93 -16.51
N GLY A 39 -13.81 -3.29 -15.69
CA GLY A 39 -14.62 -4.50 -15.85
C GLY A 39 -14.01 -5.77 -15.24
N MET A 40 -12.75 -5.71 -14.80
CA MET A 40 -12.10 -6.82 -14.09
C MET A 40 -12.52 -6.88 -12.62
N LYS A 41 -12.15 -7.97 -11.94
CA LYS A 41 -12.39 -8.16 -10.52
C LYS A 41 -11.12 -8.60 -9.82
N ILE A 42 -10.90 -8.12 -8.60
CA ILE A 42 -9.83 -8.59 -7.73
C ILE A 42 -10.45 -9.22 -6.49
N SER A 43 -10.02 -10.43 -6.16
CA SER A 43 -10.46 -11.18 -4.99
C SER A 43 -9.31 -11.33 -4.01
N ASP A 44 -9.65 -11.47 -2.73
CA ASP A 44 -8.72 -11.82 -1.66
C ASP A 44 -7.34 -11.13 -1.78
N PHE A 45 -7.30 -9.82 -1.57
CA PHE A 45 -6.10 -9.01 -1.77
C PHE A 45 -5.71 -8.22 -0.51
N PRO A 46 -4.40 -8.04 -0.25
CA PRO A 46 -3.94 -7.23 0.87
C PRO A 46 -4.19 -5.74 0.63
N VAL A 47 -4.52 -5.05 1.71
CA VAL A 47 -4.60 -3.60 1.80
C VAL A 47 -3.84 -3.16 3.05
N SER A 48 -2.92 -2.22 2.88
CA SER A 48 -2.16 -1.62 3.96
C SER A 48 -2.75 -0.28 4.38
N TYR A 49 -2.76 -0.02 5.67
CA TYR A 49 -3.25 1.23 6.22
C TYR A 49 -2.53 1.55 7.53
N GLN A 50 -2.64 2.79 7.97
CA GLN A 50 -2.34 3.20 9.35
C GLN A 50 -3.54 3.95 9.93
N ALA A 51 -3.62 3.95 11.25
CA ALA A 51 -4.64 4.67 11.98
C ALA A 51 -4.02 5.44 13.15
N TYR A 52 -4.54 6.63 13.40
CA TYR A 52 -4.02 7.56 14.40
C TYR A 52 -5.17 8.08 15.28
N GLY A 53 -4.95 8.19 16.59
CA GLY A 53 -5.99 8.57 17.55
C GLY A 53 -6.89 7.39 17.93
N GLU A 54 -8.03 7.69 18.56
CA GLU A 54 -8.98 6.70 19.05
C GLU A 54 -10.38 6.91 18.47
N LEU A 55 -11.00 5.83 17.99
CA LEU A 55 -12.38 5.83 17.50
C LEU A 55 -13.34 5.90 18.69
N ASN A 56 -14.25 6.86 18.69
CA ASN A 56 -15.23 7.01 19.75
C ASN A 56 -16.34 5.95 19.68
N GLU A 57 -17.12 5.81 20.76
CA GLU A 57 -18.12 4.73 20.90
C GLU A 57 -19.19 4.74 19.79
N ASP A 58 -19.65 5.92 19.38
CA ASP A 58 -20.64 6.10 18.31
C ASP A 58 -20.04 6.16 16.90
N LYS A 59 -18.70 6.06 16.79
CA LYS A 59 -17.92 6.08 15.56
C LYS A 59 -18.10 7.33 14.70
N SER A 60 -18.48 8.46 15.31
CA SER A 60 -18.73 9.72 14.60
C SER A 60 -17.47 10.53 14.31
N ASN A 61 -16.29 10.14 14.84
CA ASN A 61 -15.06 10.93 14.77
C ASN A 61 -14.03 10.42 13.73
N ALA A 62 -14.44 9.57 12.79
CA ALA A 62 -13.54 9.02 11.77
C ALA A 62 -13.25 10.02 10.64
N ILE A 63 -11.98 10.13 10.24
CA ILE A 63 -11.53 10.89 9.06
C ILE A 63 -10.70 9.94 8.19
N LEU A 64 -11.06 9.84 6.90
CA LEU A 64 -10.24 9.15 5.90
C LEU A 64 -9.35 10.15 5.17
N VAL A 65 -8.06 9.87 5.10
CA VAL A 65 -7.08 10.62 4.33
C VAL A 65 -6.69 9.82 3.10
N CYS A 66 -6.90 10.42 1.92
CA CYS A 66 -6.42 9.91 0.65
C CYS A 66 -5.07 10.58 0.33
N HIS A 67 -4.03 9.77 0.15
CA HIS A 67 -2.69 10.28 -0.12
C HIS A 67 -2.53 10.74 -1.58
N ALA A 68 -1.50 11.56 -1.86
CA ALA A 68 -1.12 11.94 -3.21
C ALA A 68 -0.46 10.78 -3.97
N LEU A 69 -0.19 10.93 -5.27
CA LEU A 69 0.28 9.84 -6.15
C LEU A 69 1.48 9.03 -5.59
N THR A 70 2.45 9.68 -4.95
CA THR A 70 3.66 9.04 -4.41
C THR A 70 3.63 8.83 -2.90
N GLY A 71 2.50 9.13 -2.26
CA GLY A 71 2.31 8.91 -0.83
C GLY A 71 1.99 7.45 -0.53
N ASP A 72 1.95 7.14 0.77
CA ASP A 72 1.59 5.85 1.32
C ASP A 72 0.81 6.01 2.64
N GLN A 73 0.57 4.92 3.36
CA GLN A 73 -0.17 4.92 4.62
C GLN A 73 0.53 5.62 5.79
N PHE A 74 1.85 5.86 5.73
CA PHE A 74 2.64 6.47 6.81
C PHE A 74 2.51 8.00 6.78
N LEU A 75 1.35 8.46 7.25
CA LEU A 75 0.91 9.85 7.18
C LEU A 75 1.61 10.77 8.19
N ALA A 76 1.72 10.32 9.43
CA ALA A 76 2.03 11.13 10.62
C ALA A 76 2.93 10.39 11.63
N GLU A 77 3.77 9.49 11.13
CA GLU A 77 4.79 8.81 11.91
C GLU A 77 6.05 8.62 11.07
N PRO A 78 7.23 8.39 11.68
CA PRO A 78 8.43 8.08 10.93
C PRO A 78 8.24 6.84 10.04
N HIS A 79 8.49 6.99 8.74
CA HIS A 79 8.32 5.94 7.77
C HIS A 79 9.27 4.76 8.08
N PRO A 80 8.76 3.56 8.38
CA PRO A 80 9.54 2.48 8.97
C PRO A 80 10.67 1.93 8.08
N LEU A 81 10.57 2.07 6.76
CA LEU A 81 11.66 1.65 5.84
C LEU A 81 12.67 2.74 5.52
N THR A 82 12.28 4.02 5.59
CA THR A 82 13.12 5.13 5.07
C THR A 82 13.62 6.04 6.18
N GLY A 83 13.03 5.99 7.38
CA GLY A 83 13.32 6.86 8.51
C GLY A 83 12.88 8.32 8.32
N LYS A 84 12.26 8.66 7.19
CA LYS A 84 11.73 10.01 6.94
C LYS A 84 10.50 10.26 7.80
N GLU A 85 10.23 11.53 8.10
CA GLU A 85 8.98 11.93 8.76
C GLU A 85 7.76 11.59 7.89
N GLY A 86 6.60 11.44 8.53
CA GLY A 86 5.33 11.28 7.84
C GLY A 86 5.07 12.44 6.89
N TRP A 87 4.52 12.15 5.70
CA TRP A 87 4.40 13.17 4.65
C TRP A 87 3.42 14.31 4.99
N TRP A 88 2.62 14.15 6.05
CA TRP A 88 1.77 15.19 6.65
C TRP A 88 2.00 15.34 8.16
N GLU A 89 3.20 15.05 8.65
CA GLU A 89 3.57 15.20 10.06
C GLU A 89 3.18 16.58 10.59
N ASN A 90 3.42 17.68 9.87
CA ASN A 90 3.06 19.03 10.35
C ASN A 90 1.55 19.32 10.41
N MET A 91 0.72 18.50 9.75
CA MET A 91 -0.74 18.72 9.64
C MET A 91 -1.54 17.78 10.55
N VAL A 92 -1.05 16.57 10.78
CA VAL A 92 -1.78 15.49 11.46
C VAL A 92 -1.07 15.12 12.76
N GLY A 93 -1.79 15.12 13.87
CA GLY A 93 -1.26 14.79 15.19
C GLY A 93 -1.96 15.54 16.33
N PRO A 94 -1.58 15.29 17.59
CA PRO A 94 -2.25 15.90 18.74
C PRO A 94 -2.16 17.43 18.71
N GLY A 95 -3.30 18.11 18.74
CA GLY A 95 -3.42 19.57 18.70
C GLY A 95 -3.10 20.22 17.34
N LYS A 96 -2.89 19.44 16.27
CA LYS A 96 -2.62 19.95 14.92
C LYS A 96 -3.93 20.19 14.15
N ALA A 97 -3.84 20.63 12.88
CA ALA A 97 -5.00 20.95 12.05
C ALA A 97 -5.96 19.76 11.91
N ILE A 98 -5.40 18.56 11.71
CA ILE A 98 -6.11 17.30 11.84
C ILE A 98 -5.70 16.68 13.17
N ASP A 99 -6.49 17.00 14.20
CA ASP A 99 -6.18 16.69 15.60
C ASP A 99 -6.50 15.23 15.96
N THR A 100 -5.47 14.40 16.10
CA THR A 100 -5.61 12.98 16.49
C THR A 100 -5.95 12.78 17.96
N GLY A 101 -5.92 13.84 18.78
CA GLY A 101 -6.50 13.85 20.13
C GLY A 101 -8.03 13.94 20.11
N ARG A 102 -8.65 14.21 18.94
CA ARG A 102 -10.10 14.37 18.77
C ARG A 102 -10.70 13.41 17.75
N TYR A 103 -9.97 13.17 16.67
CA TYR A 103 -10.42 12.36 15.53
C TYR A 103 -9.64 11.06 15.43
N PHE A 104 -10.31 10.03 14.92
CA PHE A 104 -9.69 8.79 14.48
C PHE A 104 -9.36 8.89 12.99
N VAL A 105 -8.08 9.08 12.68
CA VAL A 105 -7.61 9.32 11.32
C VAL A 105 -7.12 8.03 10.70
N ILE A 106 -7.62 7.68 9.53
CA ILE A 106 -7.23 6.48 8.77
C ILE A 106 -6.57 6.92 7.47
N CYS A 107 -5.41 6.35 7.16
CA CYS A 107 -4.76 6.53 5.86
C CYS A 107 -4.51 5.16 5.23
N VAL A 108 -5.03 4.95 4.03
CA VAL A 108 -4.96 3.68 3.31
C VAL A 108 -4.02 3.85 2.13
N ASN A 109 -3.11 2.90 1.92
CA ASN A 109 -2.32 2.86 0.70
C ASN A 109 -3.18 2.36 -0.46
N ILE A 110 -3.14 3.08 -1.57
CA ILE A 110 -3.98 2.82 -2.75
C ILE A 110 -3.78 1.42 -3.33
N LEU A 111 -4.84 0.91 -3.96
CA LEU A 111 -4.73 -0.18 -4.93
C LEU A 111 -3.71 0.21 -6.01
N GLY A 112 -2.86 -0.72 -6.42
CA GLY A 112 -1.79 -0.45 -7.37
C GLY A 112 -0.55 0.23 -6.77
N GLY A 113 -0.55 0.54 -5.47
CA GLY A 113 0.60 1.09 -4.77
C GLY A 113 1.75 0.10 -4.61
N CYS A 114 2.83 0.54 -3.98
CA CYS A 114 4.03 -0.29 -3.76
C CYS A 114 4.34 -0.56 -2.27
N MET A 115 3.56 0.03 -1.35
CA MET A 115 3.72 -0.08 0.11
C MET A 115 2.65 -1.00 0.76
N GLY A 116 2.53 -2.23 0.25
CA GLY A 116 1.83 -3.35 0.91
C GLY A 116 0.37 -3.59 0.50
N THR A 117 -0.33 -2.60 -0.05
CA THR A 117 -1.56 -2.86 -0.81
C THR A 117 -1.20 -3.48 -2.16
N ILE A 118 -2.03 -4.43 -2.62
CA ILE A 118 -1.77 -5.15 -3.88
C ILE A 118 -1.52 -4.21 -5.06
N GLY A 119 -0.52 -4.51 -5.87
CA GLY A 119 -0.17 -3.77 -7.07
C GLY A 119 0.66 -4.59 -8.07
N PRO A 120 1.18 -3.94 -9.13
CA PRO A 120 1.88 -4.61 -10.22
C PRO A 120 3.10 -5.43 -9.82
N ARG A 121 3.74 -5.12 -8.68
CA ARG A 121 4.89 -5.87 -8.19
C ARG A 121 4.51 -7.19 -7.53
N ASP A 122 3.28 -7.31 -7.03
CA ASP A 122 2.84 -8.50 -6.32
C ASP A 122 2.66 -9.70 -7.25
N ILE A 123 2.73 -10.90 -6.67
CA ILE A 123 2.56 -12.15 -7.41
C ILE A 123 1.09 -12.33 -7.79
N ASN A 124 0.83 -12.55 -9.07
CA ASN A 124 -0.45 -13.00 -9.56
C ASN A 124 -0.69 -14.45 -9.12
N PRO A 125 -1.73 -14.74 -8.32
CA PRO A 125 -2.00 -16.10 -7.84
C PRO A 125 -2.35 -17.08 -8.97
N GLU A 126 -2.81 -16.59 -10.13
CA GLU A 126 -3.16 -17.44 -11.28
C GLU A 126 -1.92 -17.90 -12.06
N THR A 127 -0.89 -17.05 -12.16
CA THR A 127 0.30 -17.34 -12.98
C THR A 127 1.54 -17.71 -12.15
N GLY A 128 1.56 -17.35 -10.86
CA GLY A 128 2.73 -17.52 -9.99
C GLY A 128 3.88 -16.53 -10.28
N THR A 129 3.67 -15.53 -11.14
CA THR A 129 4.65 -14.49 -11.50
C THR A 129 4.14 -13.10 -11.08
N PRO A 130 5.00 -12.08 -10.97
CA PRO A 130 4.53 -10.71 -10.75
C PRO A 130 3.47 -10.29 -11.77
N TRP A 131 2.46 -9.54 -11.35
CA TRP A 131 1.41 -9.03 -12.23
C TRP A 131 1.98 -8.18 -13.37
N GLY A 132 2.95 -7.32 -13.09
CA GLY A 132 3.56 -6.43 -14.08
C GLY A 132 2.51 -5.65 -14.89
N LEU A 133 2.60 -5.73 -16.21
CA LEU A 133 1.66 -5.06 -17.12
C LEU A 133 0.28 -5.74 -17.19
N ASP A 134 0.14 -6.95 -16.64
CA ASP A 134 -1.13 -7.66 -16.56
C ASP A 134 -1.96 -7.23 -15.36
N PHE A 135 -1.42 -6.37 -14.47
CA PHE A 135 -2.20 -5.80 -13.38
C PHE A 135 -3.38 -5.00 -13.95
N PRO A 136 -4.60 -5.16 -13.43
CA PRO A 136 -5.76 -4.46 -13.97
C PRO A 136 -5.55 -2.95 -14.00
N VAL A 137 -6.07 -2.30 -15.05
CA VAL A 137 -6.16 -0.83 -15.05
C VAL A 137 -7.09 -0.42 -13.91
N ILE A 138 -6.62 0.47 -13.05
CA ILE A 138 -7.37 0.97 -11.89
C ILE A 138 -7.67 2.45 -12.03
N THR A 139 -8.66 2.92 -11.25
CA THR A 139 -8.96 4.34 -11.03
C THR A 139 -8.87 4.61 -9.54
N ILE A 140 -8.39 5.82 -9.19
CA ILE A 140 -8.14 6.28 -7.82
C ILE A 140 -8.91 7.57 -7.60
#